data_AF-A0A0X7BCV7-F1
#
_entry.id   AF-A0A0X7BCV7-F1
#
_cell.length_a   1.000
_cell.length_b   1.000
_cell.length_c   1.000
_cell.angle_alpha   90.00
_cell.angle_beta   90.00
_cell.angle_gamma   90.00
#
_symmetry.space_group_name_H-M   'P 1'
#
loop_
_entity.id
_entity.type
_entity.pdbx_description
1 polymer ?
#
loop_
_entity_poly.entity_id
_entity_poly.type
_entity_poly.pdbx_seq_one_letter_code
_entity_poly.pdbx_strand_id
1 'polypeptide(L)'
;MKYLQLIRYQNLLLLAFMQLVFRFGFMIFDNSTFALNIFQYGLLVLSTVLIAAAGYVINDLFDQESDRINKPDKVSIGKCISEKKATTIYLGLNIIAIIIGFYLAIVVHKALLASLFILVAVVLYLYSATLQSIMLVGNITVALTLAFSVIIIGVFDLYPIMNSNNHTQTAPLFSILIEFAVFAFLINFLREIVKDIEDVNGDYSQGLHTLPIVFGVKRASLAVFFFAFFPLILLIFYIKEYFLSKNLFLAALYTFAFVVVPLLYFIVKICSAKSKAHFHHLSTVLKWIIFFGIIGIMVISYNTNLQNYA
;
A
#
# COMPACT_ATOMS: atom_id res chain seq x y z
N MET A 1 -14.30 19.80 2.78
CA MET A 1 -14.24 18.69 1.80
C MET A 1 -13.00 18.74 0.89
N LYS A 2 -12.63 19.89 0.30
CA LYS A 2 -11.50 19.98 -0.65
C LYS A 2 -10.12 19.57 -0.09
N TYR A 3 -9.81 19.90 1.17
CA TYR A 3 -8.58 19.44 1.83
C TYR A 3 -8.52 17.92 2.04
N LEU A 4 -9.66 17.25 2.24
CA LEU A 4 -9.71 15.79 2.35
C LEU A 4 -9.44 15.11 1.00
N GLN A 5 -9.88 15.73 -0.09
CA GLN A 5 -9.58 15.26 -1.44
C GLN A 5 -8.09 15.40 -1.76
N LEU A 6 -7.47 16.52 -1.38
CA LEU A 6 -6.02 16.76 -1.54
C LEU A 6 -5.17 15.64 -0.90
N ILE A 7 -5.47 15.26 0.35
CA ILE A 7 -4.72 14.19 1.04
C ILE A 7 -5.20 12.78 0.66
N ARG A 8 -6.12 12.64 -0.30
CA ARG A 8 -6.72 11.37 -0.72
C ARG A 8 -7.20 10.52 0.46
N TYR A 9 -8.03 11.10 1.33
CA TYR A 9 -8.41 10.54 2.64
C TYR A 9 -8.88 9.07 2.60
N GLN A 10 -9.54 8.61 1.53
CA GLN A 10 -9.97 7.22 1.39
C GLN A 10 -8.79 6.23 1.37
N ASN A 11 -7.66 6.60 0.77
CA ASN A 11 -6.46 5.76 0.76
C ASN A 11 -5.78 5.79 2.13
N LEU A 12 -5.80 6.94 2.81
CA LEU A 12 -5.28 7.06 4.18
C LEU A 12 -6.10 6.25 5.19
N LEU A 13 -7.43 6.25 5.05
CA LEU A 13 -8.31 5.40 5.85
C LEU A 13 -8.04 3.92 5.59
N LEU A 14 -7.82 3.52 4.33
CA LEU A 14 -7.45 2.14 4.00
C LEU A 14 -6.09 1.74 4.62
N LEU A 15 -5.11 2.64 4.59
CA LEU A 15 -3.81 2.46 5.23
C LEU A 15 -3.95 2.28 6.75
N ALA A 16 -4.68 3.18 7.42
CA ALA A 16 -4.92 3.08 8.85
C ALA A 16 -5.70 1.80 9.21
N PHE A 17 -6.75 1.50 8.44
CA PHE A 17 -7.55 0.28 8.59
C PHE A 17 -6.69 -0.97 8.45
N MET A 18 -5.80 -1.01 7.45
CA MET A 18 -4.86 -2.10 7.28
C MET A 18 -4.03 -2.31 8.55
N GLN A 19 -3.35 -1.27 9.04
CA GLN A 19 -2.49 -1.43 10.22
C GLN A 19 -3.27 -1.91 11.45
N LEU A 20 -4.44 -1.32 11.70
CA LEU A 20 -5.33 -1.74 12.78
C LEU A 20 -5.79 -3.20 12.63
N VAL A 21 -6.16 -3.64 11.43
CA VAL A 21 -6.58 -5.03 11.17
C VAL A 21 -5.44 -6.01 11.41
N PHE A 22 -4.22 -5.70 10.98
CA PHE A 22 -3.07 -6.56 11.23
C PHE A 22 -2.76 -6.71 12.72
N ARG A 23 -2.81 -5.62 13.48
CA ARG A 23 -2.58 -5.69 14.93
C ARG A 23 -3.71 -6.38 15.67
N PHE A 24 -4.93 -5.84 15.57
CA PHE A 24 -6.06 -6.25 16.41
C PHE A 24 -6.81 -7.45 15.85
N GLY A 25 -6.81 -7.64 14.54
CA GLY A 25 -7.52 -8.72 13.86
C GLY A 25 -6.70 -10.00 13.66
N PHE A 26 -5.38 -9.93 13.79
CA PHE A 26 -4.50 -11.08 13.61
C PHE A 26 -3.62 -11.34 14.83
N MET A 27 -2.78 -10.39 15.23
CA MET A 27 -1.76 -10.67 16.25
C MET A 27 -2.30 -10.83 17.67
N ILE A 28 -3.41 -10.15 18.02
CA ILE A 28 -4.02 -10.31 19.36
C ILE A 28 -4.60 -11.71 19.55
N PHE A 29 -5.15 -12.31 18.49
CA PHE A 29 -5.68 -13.67 18.56
C PHE A 29 -4.59 -14.73 18.79
N ASP A 30 -3.32 -14.39 18.57
CA ASP A 30 -2.18 -15.28 18.78
C ASP A 30 -1.50 -15.05 20.16
N ASN A 31 -2.18 -14.36 21.09
CA ASN A 31 -1.70 -14.05 22.46
C ASN A 31 -0.27 -13.47 22.51
N SER A 32 0.11 -12.72 21.48
CA SER A 32 1.47 -12.22 21.32
C SER A 32 1.77 -11.08 22.28
N THR A 33 3.01 -11.05 22.78
CA THR A 33 3.53 -9.86 23.45
C THR A 33 3.89 -8.81 22.40
N PHE A 34 3.78 -7.53 22.74
CA PHE A 34 4.02 -6.42 21.81
C PHE A 34 4.92 -5.36 22.44
N ALA A 35 5.75 -4.73 21.62
CA ALA A 35 6.64 -3.66 22.07
C ALA A 35 5.88 -2.35 22.40
N LEU A 36 4.84 -2.02 21.63
CA LEU A 36 4.08 -0.80 21.79
C LEU A 36 2.79 -1.07 22.58
N ASN A 37 2.37 -0.14 23.44
CA ASN A 37 1.01 -0.14 23.98
C ASN A 37 0.01 0.42 22.94
N ILE A 38 -1.30 0.36 23.25
CA ILE A 38 -2.37 0.79 22.32
C ILE A 38 -2.20 2.25 21.88
N PHE A 39 -1.84 3.15 22.80
CA PHE A 39 -1.64 4.57 22.48
C PHE A 39 -0.43 4.78 21.56
N GLN A 40 0.69 4.14 21.87
CA GLN A 40 1.91 4.20 21.06
C GLN A 40 1.70 3.56 19.68
N TYR A 41 0.90 2.50 19.59
CA TYR A 41 0.51 1.94 18.31
C TYR A 41 -0.37 2.89 17.50
N GLY A 42 -1.33 3.56 18.15
CA GLY A 42 -2.10 4.63 17.52
C GLY A 42 -1.22 5.76 16.98
N LEU A 43 -0.14 6.10 17.67
CA LEU A 43 0.87 7.04 17.19
C LEU A 43 1.65 6.50 15.99
N LEU A 44 1.98 5.21 15.94
CA LEU A 44 2.60 4.59 14.77
C LEU A 44 1.68 4.73 13.54
N VAL A 45 0.40 4.40 13.70
CA VAL A 45 -0.61 4.54 12.63
C VAL A 45 -0.80 6.00 12.22
N LEU A 46 -0.81 6.93 13.17
CA LEU A 46 -0.91 8.35 12.86
C LEU A 46 0.31 8.83 12.07
N SER A 47 1.52 8.46 12.48
CA SER A 47 2.75 8.88 11.80
C SER A 47 2.79 8.36 10.35
N THR A 48 2.43 7.10 10.11
CA THR A 48 2.40 6.52 8.76
C THR A 48 1.35 7.20 7.87
N VAL A 49 0.17 7.51 8.41
CA VAL A 49 -0.88 8.26 7.73
C VAL A 49 -0.43 9.69 7.40
N LEU A 50 0.25 10.37 8.32
CA LEU A 50 0.74 11.74 8.10
C LEU A 50 1.82 11.79 7.01
N ILE A 51 2.76 10.83 6.98
CA ILE A 51 3.75 10.72 5.89
C ILE A 51 3.08 10.44 4.55
N ALA A 52 2.13 9.51 4.51
CA ALA A 52 1.38 9.21 3.29
C ALA A 52 0.57 10.43 2.80
N ALA A 53 -0.04 11.17 3.73
CA ALA A 53 -0.75 12.42 3.44
C ALA A 53 0.20 13.49 2.86
N ALA A 54 1.39 13.65 3.45
CA ALA A 54 2.42 14.53 2.93
C ALA A 54 2.84 14.11 1.51
N GLY A 55 3.02 12.80 1.30
CA GLY A 55 3.29 12.18 -0.01
C GLY A 55 2.25 12.56 -1.07
N TYR A 56 0.96 12.52 -0.73
CA TYR A 56 -0.09 12.95 -1.66
C TYR A 56 -0.07 14.45 -1.94
N VAL A 57 0.21 15.29 -0.94
CA VAL A 57 0.29 16.74 -1.12
C VAL A 57 1.46 17.11 -2.03
N ILE A 58 2.64 16.51 -1.84
CA ILE A 58 3.81 16.79 -2.68
C ILE A 58 3.62 16.23 -4.10
N ASN A 59 3.00 15.07 -4.24
CA ASN A 59 2.63 14.52 -5.55
C ASN A 59 1.72 15.49 -6.32
N ASP A 60 0.63 15.94 -5.71
CA ASP A 60 -0.30 16.89 -6.34
C ASP A 60 0.36 18.27 -6.62
N LEU A 61 1.42 18.66 -5.90
CA LEU A 61 2.20 19.87 -6.15
C LEU A 61 2.99 19.78 -7.46
N PHE A 62 3.61 18.62 -7.73
CA PHE A 62 4.38 18.37 -8.95
C PHE A 62 3.49 18.03 -10.14
N ASP A 63 2.36 17.35 -9.93
CA ASP A 63 1.50 16.82 -11.00
C ASP A 63 0.46 17.82 -11.53
N GLN A 64 0.49 19.09 -11.06
CA GLN A 64 -0.54 20.08 -11.36
C GLN A 64 -0.87 20.21 -12.85
N GLU A 65 0.14 20.18 -13.71
CA GLU A 65 -0.04 20.33 -15.16
C GLU A 65 -0.60 19.06 -15.80
N SER A 66 -0.08 17.87 -15.47
CA SER A 66 -0.62 16.58 -15.95
C SER A 66 -2.08 16.40 -15.50
N ASP A 67 -2.38 16.70 -14.23
CA ASP A 67 -3.72 16.53 -13.68
C ASP A 67 -4.75 17.51 -14.27
N ARG A 68 -4.34 18.70 -14.77
CA ARG A 68 -5.25 19.60 -15.51
C ARG A 68 -5.78 18.98 -16.79
N ILE A 69 -5.00 18.10 -17.42
CA ILE A 69 -5.38 17.39 -18.64
C ILE A 69 -6.12 16.10 -18.27
N ASN A 70 -5.56 15.33 -17.33
CA ASN A 70 -6.05 14.01 -16.99
C ASN A 70 -7.31 14.01 -16.13
N LYS A 71 -7.40 14.93 -15.16
CA LYS A 71 -8.40 14.96 -14.08
C LYS A 71 -8.73 16.41 -13.67
N PRO A 72 -9.22 17.27 -14.59
CA PRO A 72 -9.38 18.70 -14.35
C PRO A 72 -10.23 19.03 -13.11
N ASP A 73 -11.22 18.18 -12.78
CA ASP A 73 -12.12 18.37 -11.63
C ASP A 73 -11.48 18.02 -10.28
N LYS A 74 -10.36 17.27 -10.27
CA LYS A 74 -9.66 16.86 -9.04
C LYS A 74 -8.54 17.82 -8.65
N VAL A 75 -8.08 18.66 -9.58
CA VAL A 75 -7.02 19.65 -9.34
C VAL A 75 -7.45 20.62 -8.24
N SER A 76 -6.81 20.52 -7.08
CA SER A 76 -7.10 21.37 -5.91
C SER A 76 -6.07 22.50 -5.76
N ILE A 77 -4.81 22.22 -6.06
CA ILE A 77 -3.70 23.17 -6.00
C ILE A 77 -3.75 24.10 -7.22
N GLY A 78 -3.45 25.38 -7.01
CA GLY A 78 -3.54 26.43 -8.04
C GLY A 78 -4.97 26.92 -8.31
N LYS A 79 -6.01 26.13 -7.97
CA LYS A 79 -7.43 26.55 -8.03
C LYS A 79 -7.95 27.06 -6.70
N CYS A 80 -7.91 26.21 -5.67
CA CYS A 80 -8.53 26.49 -4.36
C CYS A 80 -7.49 26.59 -3.23
N ILE A 81 -6.35 25.93 -3.39
CA ILE A 81 -5.25 25.92 -2.44
C ILE A 81 -4.03 26.49 -3.16
N SER A 82 -3.39 27.51 -2.61
CA SER A 82 -2.17 28.05 -3.19
C SER A 82 -1.00 27.10 -2.96
N GLU A 83 -0.01 27.12 -3.87
CA GLU A 83 1.19 26.29 -3.76
C GLU A 83 1.90 26.52 -2.43
N LYS A 84 2.06 27.77 -2.01
CA LYS A 84 2.64 28.11 -0.69
C LYS A 84 1.92 27.41 0.46
N LYS A 85 0.58 27.38 0.44
CA LYS A 85 -0.20 26.68 1.48
C LYS A 85 -0.02 25.17 1.40
N ALA A 86 -0.01 24.59 0.20
CA ALA A 86 0.24 23.16 0.03
C ALA A 86 1.64 22.76 0.51
N THR A 87 2.67 23.55 0.22
CA THR A 87 4.04 23.35 0.75
C THR A 87 4.08 23.44 2.27
N THR A 88 3.37 24.40 2.89
CA THR A 88 3.25 24.47 4.35
C THR A 88 2.58 23.23 4.94
N ILE A 89 1.50 22.73 4.30
CA ILE A 89 0.82 21.50 4.73
C ILE A 89 1.78 20.31 4.62
N TYR A 90 2.46 20.15 3.48
CA TYR A 90 3.44 19.09 3.25
C TYR A 90 4.53 19.07 4.35
N LEU A 91 5.15 20.22 4.64
CA LEU A 91 6.18 20.34 5.66
C LEU A 91 5.62 20.04 7.06
N GLY A 92 4.46 20.59 7.41
CA GLY A 92 3.83 20.37 8.71
C GLY A 92 3.51 18.89 8.96
N LEU A 93 2.92 18.20 7.98
CA LEU A 93 2.60 16.78 8.06
C LEU A 93 3.86 15.92 8.28
N ASN A 94 4.92 16.14 7.49
CA ASN A 94 6.17 15.40 7.64
C ASN A 94 6.88 15.67 8.98
N ILE A 95 6.96 16.94 9.41
CA ILE A 95 7.59 17.30 10.68
C ILE A 95 6.89 16.60 11.85
N ILE A 96 5.56 16.65 11.91
CA ILE A 96 4.79 16.00 12.98
C ILE A 96 5.01 14.48 12.93
N ALA A 97 4.96 13.88 11.74
CA ALA A 97 5.13 12.44 11.60
C ALA A 97 6.52 11.96 12.04
N ILE A 98 7.58 12.69 11.66
CA ILE A 98 8.96 12.40 12.04
C ILE A 98 9.17 12.56 13.54
N ILE A 99 8.59 13.59 14.17
CA ILE A 99 8.63 13.77 15.63
C ILE A 99 7.99 12.57 16.34
N ILE A 100 6.82 12.13 15.88
CA ILE A 100 6.17 10.92 16.41
C ILE A 100 7.06 9.69 16.20
N GLY A 101 7.65 9.53 15.02
CA GLY A 101 8.54 8.43 14.70
C GLY A 101 9.78 8.37 15.59
N PHE A 102 10.37 9.53 15.90
CA PHE A 102 11.49 9.66 16.83
C PHE A 102 11.10 9.27 18.25
N TYR A 103 9.94 9.74 18.72
CA TYR A 103 9.38 9.32 20.00
C TYR A 103 9.21 7.79 20.08
N LEU A 104 8.62 7.18 19.05
CA LEU A 104 8.43 5.72 19.01
C LEU A 104 9.75 4.95 19.01
N ALA A 105 10.76 5.44 18.29
CA ALA A 105 12.09 4.81 18.27
C ALA A 105 12.78 4.82 19.65
N ILE A 106 12.57 5.88 20.44
CA ILE A 106 13.02 5.95 21.84
C ILE A 106 12.26 4.96 22.71
N VAL A 107 10.92 4.93 22.59
CA VAL A 107 10.05 4.03 23.36
C VAL A 107 10.45 2.58 23.20
N VAL A 108 10.80 2.15 21.98
CA VAL A 108 11.20 0.76 21.71
C VAL A 108 12.71 0.51 21.91
N HIS A 109 13.45 1.50 22.40
CA HIS A 109 14.90 1.44 22.63
C HIS A 109 15.72 1.10 21.37
N LYS A 110 15.27 1.55 20.19
CA LYS A 110 15.96 1.34 18.90
C LYS A 110 16.06 2.65 18.14
N ALA A 111 16.98 3.53 18.54
CA ALA A 111 17.14 4.87 17.98
C ALA A 111 17.29 4.89 16.44
N LEU A 112 17.96 3.88 15.86
CA LEU A 112 18.15 3.77 14.41
C LEU A 112 16.82 3.68 13.64
N LEU A 113 15.74 3.18 14.25
CA LEU A 113 14.43 3.07 13.59
C LEU A 113 13.80 4.44 13.28
N ALA A 114 14.20 5.52 13.97
CA ALA A 114 13.74 6.86 13.64
C ALA A 114 14.13 7.26 12.20
N SER A 115 15.25 6.75 11.68
CA SER A 115 15.71 7.01 10.32
C SER A 115 14.74 6.51 9.25
N LEU A 116 13.90 5.51 9.55
CA LEU A 116 12.92 4.97 8.61
C LEU A 116 11.86 5.99 8.22
N PHE A 117 11.37 6.79 9.17
CA PHE A 117 10.38 7.83 8.88
C PHE A 117 10.95 8.93 7.99
N ILE A 118 12.20 9.33 8.25
CA ILE A 118 12.93 10.30 7.42
C ILE A 118 13.15 9.72 6.03
N LEU A 119 13.62 8.47 5.94
CA LEU A 119 13.87 7.78 4.68
C LEU A 119 12.61 7.71 3.81
N VAL A 120 11.47 7.30 4.37
CA VAL A 120 10.20 7.24 3.63
C VAL A 120 9.75 8.61 3.16
N ALA A 121 9.85 9.65 4.00
CA ALA A 121 9.52 11.03 3.60
C ALA A 121 10.41 11.51 2.44
N VAL A 122 11.71 11.23 2.50
CA VAL A 122 12.66 11.55 1.41
C VAL A 122 12.34 10.76 0.14
N VAL A 123 12.04 9.47 0.24
CA VAL A 123 11.67 8.63 -0.91
C VAL A 123 10.40 9.15 -1.59
N LEU A 124 9.38 9.55 -0.84
CA LEU A 124 8.15 10.14 -1.41
C LEU A 124 8.39 11.49 -2.08
N TYR A 125 9.29 12.31 -1.53
CA TYR A 125 9.73 13.55 -2.18
C TYR A 125 10.49 13.25 -3.48
N LEU A 126 11.50 12.38 -3.45
CA LEU A 126 12.28 11.99 -4.62
C LEU A 126 11.39 11.34 -5.69
N TYR A 127 10.40 10.56 -5.28
CA TYR A 127 9.40 10.02 -6.18
C TYR A 127 8.72 11.13 -6.98
N SER A 128 8.14 12.11 -6.28
CA SER A 128 7.36 13.18 -6.92
C SER A 128 8.26 14.12 -7.74
N ALA A 129 9.49 14.37 -7.28
CA ALA A 129 10.42 15.28 -7.94
C ALA A 129 11.08 14.66 -9.17
N THR A 130 11.43 13.37 -9.15
CA THR A 130 12.26 12.75 -10.19
C THR A 130 11.82 11.34 -10.58
N LEU A 131 11.61 10.42 -9.63
CA LEU A 131 11.48 8.99 -9.96
C LEU A 131 10.20 8.66 -10.71
N GLN A 132 9.14 9.48 -10.55
CA GLN A 132 7.88 9.29 -11.28
C GLN A 132 8.05 9.41 -12.81
N SER A 133 9.05 10.15 -13.26
CA SER A 133 9.35 10.29 -14.69
C SER A 133 10.06 9.05 -15.28
N ILE A 134 10.54 8.13 -14.43
CA ILE A 134 11.37 6.99 -14.84
C ILE A 134 10.52 5.71 -14.91
N MET A 135 10.21 5.30 -16.14
CA MET A 135 9.50 4.08 -16.54
C MET A 135 8.90 3.22 -15.41
N LEU A 136 9.60 2.20 -14.92
CA LEU A 136 9.10 1.30 -13.86
C LEU A 136 9.56 1.71 -12.46
N VAL A 137 10.54 2.60 -12.35
CA VAL A 137 11.14 2.95 -11.06
C VAL A 137 10.12 3.68 -10.20
N GLY A 138 9.37 4.64 -10.76
CA GLY A 138 8.28 5.32 -10.06
C GLY A 138 7.22 4.33 -9.53
N ASN A 139 6.75 3.42 -10.37
CA ASN A 139 5.75 2.41 -9.98
C ASN A 139 6.28 1.50 -8.85
N ILE A 140 7.53 1.04 -8.95
CA ILE A 140 8.18 0.21 -7.93
C ILE A 140 8.31 0.98 -6.62
N THR A 141 8.73 2.25 -6.66
CA THR A 141 8.90 3.08 -5.45
C THR A 141 7.60 3.23 -4.67
N VAL A 142 6.48 3.53 -5.35
CA VAL A 142 5.17 3.67 -4.69
C VAL A 142 4.68 2.33 -4.16
N ALA A 143 4.84 1.25 -4.93
CA ALA A 143 4.49 -0.09 -4.49
C ALA A 143 5.31 -0.55 -3.26
N LEU A 144 6.62 -0.26 -3.23
CA LEU A 144 7.49 -0.55 -2.09
C LEU A 144 7.08 0.25 -0.86
N THR A 145 6.71 1.52 -1.02
CA THR A 145 6.29 2.36 0.10
C THR A 145 4.97 1.85 0.71
N LEU A 146 4.02 1.39 -0.12
CA LEU A 146 2.81 0.73 0.37
C LEU A 146 3.15 -0.57 1.10
N ALA A 147 3.99 -1.43 0.54
CA ALA A 147 4.40 -2.69 1.17
C ALA A 147 5.12 -2.45 2.50
N PHE A 148 5.99 -1.44 2.55
CA PHE A 148 6.71 -1.06 3.76
C PHE A 148 5.76 -0.60 4.88
N SER A 149 4.60 -0.04 4.55
CA SER A 149 3.58 0.31 5.54
C SER A 149 2.99 -0.90 6.29
N VAL A 150 3.08 -2.11 5.73
CA VAL A 150 2.75 -3.37 6.41
C VAL A 150 3.93 -3.79 7.29
N ILE A 151 5.15 -3.77 6.73
CA ILE A 151 6.38 -4.19 7.41
C ILE A 151 6.67 -3.35 8.66
N ILE A 152 6.37 -2.05 8.63
CA ILE A 152 6.62 -1.14 9.75
C ILE A 152 5.93 -1.58 11.05
N ILE A 153 4.82 -2.32 10.95
CA ILE A 153 4.14 -2.94 12.10
C ILE A 153 5.11 -3.91 12.79
N GLY A 154 5.67 -4.86 12.04
CA GLY A 154 6.62 -5.84 12.58
C GLY A 154 7.89 -5.19 13.11
N VAL A 155 8.41 -4.17 12.41
CA VAL A 155 9.64 -3.46 12.78
C VAL A 155 9.51 -2.73 14.12
N PHE A 156 8.36 -2.12 14.41
CA PHE A 156 8.16 -1.38 15.65
C PHE A 156 7.53 -2.19 16.76
N ASP A 157 6.82 -3.27 16.44
CA ASP A 157 5.97 -3.95 17.41
C ASP A 157 6.42 -5.36 17.77
N LEU A 158 7.12 -6.05 16.85
CA LEU A 158 7.62 -7.41 17.04
C LEU A 158 9.14 -7.46 17.17
N TYR A 159 9.86 -6.80 16.27
CA TYR A 159 11.33 -6.81 16.24
C TYR A 159 11.99 -6.35 17.56
N PRO A 160 11.51 -5.30 18.27
CA PRO A 160 12.18 -4.83 19.49
C PRO A 160 12.13 -5.84 20.64
N ILE A 161 11.12 -6.69 20.68
CA ILE A 161 10.92 -7.71 21.73
C ILE A 161 11.41 -9.10 21.32
N MET A 162 11.82 -9.29 20.06
CA MET A 162 12.26 -10.58 19.53
C MET A 162 13.59 -10.99 20.17
N ASN A 163 13.58 -12.10 20.89
CA ASN A 163 14.73 -12.69 21.57
C ASN A 163 14.69 -14.23 21.48
N SER A 164 15.72 -14.92 21.99
CA SER A 164 15.81 -16.39 21.93
C SER A 164 14.61 -17.12 22.55
N ASN A 165 13.94 -16.51 23.51
CA ASN A 165 12.88 -17.15 24.30
C ASN A 165 11.50 -17.05 23.63
N ASN A 166 11.27 -16.04 22.79
CA ASN A 166 10.00 -15.82 22.07
C ASN A 166 10.14 -15.85 20.54
N HIS A 167 11.32 -16.20 20.01
CA HIS A 167 11.59 -16.26 18.58
C HIS A 167 10.62 -17.19 17.83
N THR A 168 10.27 -18.33 18.44
CA THR A 168 9.36 -19.32 17.86
C THR A 168 7.94 -18.80 17.67
N GLN A 169 7.54 -17.78 18.43
CA GLN A 169 6.22 -17.13 18.33
C GLN A 169 6.27 -15.87 17.43
N THR A 170 7.33 -15.06 17.57
CA THR A 170 7.42 -13.75 16.89
C THR A 170 7.89 -13.84 15.44
N ALA A 171 8.74 -14.81 15.09
CA ALA A 171 9.25 -14.96 13.73
C ALA A 171 8.16 -15.35 12.70
N PRO A 172 7.23 -16.29 12.99
CA PRO A 172 6.11 -16.58 12.08
C PRO A 172 5.21 -15.36 11.82
N LEU A 173 4.92 -14.56 12.85
CA LEU A 173 4.12 -13.34 12.71
C LEU A 173 4.80 -12.31 11.81
N PHE A 174 6.10 -12.12 11.98
CA PHE A 174 6.88 -11.24 11.11
C PHE A 174 6.92 -11.78 9.68
N SER A 175 7.05 -13.10 9.49
CA SER A 175 6.99 -13.73 8.16
C SER A 175 5.66 -13.42 7.48
N ILE A 176 4.54 -13.59 8.18
CA ILE A 176 3.21 -13.29 7.63
C ILE A 176 3.10 -11.82 7.20
N LEU A 177 3.65 -10.88 7.98
CA LEU A 177 3.70 -9.47 7.55
C LEU A 177 4.49 -9.27 6.25
N ILE A 178 5.63 -9.94 6.09
CA ILE A 178 6.42 -9.90 4.85
C ILE A 178 5.60 -10.45 3.69
N GLU A 179 4.93 -11.58 3.87
CA GLU A 179 4.12 -12.24 2.84
C GLU A 179 2.98 -11.33 2.34
N PHE A 180 2.27 -10.69 3.28
CA PHE A 180 1.26 -9.69 2.94
C PHE A 180 1.86 -8.42 2.31
N ALA A 181 3.05 -8.00 2.73
CA ALA A 181 3.75 -6.87 2.11
C ALA A 181 4.13 -7.17 0.66
N VAL A 182 4.59 -8.39 0.37
CA VAL A 182 4.88 -8.86 -1.01
C VAL A 182 3.59 -8.88 -1.83
N PHE A 183 2.50 -9.38 -1.29
CA PHE A 183 1.21 -9.35 -1.98
C PHE A 183 0.74 -7.91 -2.27
N ALA A 184 0.79 -7.02 -1.28
CA ALA A 184 0.43 -5.61 -1.42
C ALA A 184 1.33 -4.89 -2.44
N PHE A 185 2.64 -5.19 -2.44
CA PHE A 185 3.59 -4.71 -3.45
C PHE A 185 3.13 -5.11 -4.85
N LEU A 186 2.90 -6.41 -5.10
CA LEU A 186 2.55 -6.92 -6.42
C LEU A 186 1.24 -6.30 -6.94
N ILE A 187 0.19 -6.26 -6.12
CA ILE A 187 -1.11 -5.69 -6.55
C ILE A 187 -0.99 -4.19 -6.78
N ASN A 188 -0.27 -3.45 -5.91
CA ASN A 188 -0.13 -2.01 -6.10
C ASN A 188 0.80 -1.66 -7.27
N PHE A 189 1.81 -2.48 -7.56
CA PHE A 189 2.66 -2.32 -8.74
C PHE A 189 1.84 -2.41 -10.03
N LEU A 190 0.96 -3.41 -10.15
CA LEU A 190 0.00 -3.48 -11.27
C LEU A 190 -0.87 -2.23 -11.32
N ARG A 191 -1.34 -1.77 -10.16
CA ARG A 191 -2.25 -0.63 -10.07
C ARG A 191 -1.60 0.68 -10.49
N GLU A 192 -0.33 0.92 -10.16
CA GLU A 192 0.39 2.11 -10.62
C GLU A 192 0.58 2.08 -12.14
N ILE A 193 0.99 0.95 -12.74
CA ILE A 193 1.11 0.87 -14.21
C ILE A 193 -0.25 1.09 -14.90
N VAL A 194 -1.34 0.56 -14.34
CA VAL A 194 -2.70 0.79 -14.87
C VAL A 194 -3.11 2.25 -14.80
N LYS A 195 -2.71 2.99 -13.76
CA LYS A 195 -2.94 4.43 -13.68
C LYS A 195 -2.11 5.20 -14.70
N ASP A 196 -0.85 4.84 -14.90
CA ASP A 196 -0.03 5.48 -15.94
C ASP A 196 -0.68 5.30 -17.32
N ILE A 197 -1.30 4.13 -17.57
CA ILE A 197 -2.07 3.89 -18.79
C ILE A 197 -3.35 4.77 -18.84
N GLU A 198 -4.04 4.91 -17.71
CA GLU A 198 -5.22 5.78 -17.54
C GLU A 198 -4.90 7.28 -17.79
N ASP A 199 -3.68 7.70 -17.45
CA ASP A 199 -3.22 9.09 -17.39
C ASP A 199 -2.19 9.46 -18.48
N VAL A 200 -2.02 8.59 -19.48
CA VAL A 200 -1.00 8.71 -20.55
C VAL A 200 -0.99 10.06 -21.28
N ASN A 201 -2.15 10.71 -21.47
CA ASN A 201 -2.23 11.95 -22.24
C ASN A 201 -1.62 13.15 -21.50
N GLY A 202 -1.96 13.33 -20.22
CA GLY A 202 -1.36 14.40 -19.42
C GLY A 202 0.12 14.15 -19.16
N ASP A 203 0.51 12.89 -18.92
CA ASP A 203 1.89 12.51 -18.66
C ASP A 203 2.79 12.72 -19.89
N TYR A 204 2.27 12.43 -21.08
CA TYR A 204 2.95 12.70 -22.34
C TYR A 204 3.19 14.19 -22.55
N SER A 205 2.21 15.04 -22.23
CA SER A 205 2.34 16.50 -22.39
C SER A 205 3.42 17.12 -21.49
N GLN A 206 3.76 16.43 -20.40
CA GLN A 206 4.79 16.83 -19.43
C GLN A 206 6.17 16.21 -19.73
N GLY A 207 6.29 15.42 -20.81
CA GLY A 207 7.55 14.78 -21.17
C GLY A 207 7.97 13.65 -20.23
N LEU A 208 7.02 13.02 -19.52
CA LEU A 208 7.33 11.85 -18.68
C LEU A 208 7.69 10.64 -19.54
N HIS A 209 8.52 9.73 -19.00
CA HIS A 209 8.94 8.51 -19.69
C HIS A 209 8.37 7.24 -19.03
N THR A 210 7.06 7.21 -18.80
CA THR A 210 6.35 6.04 -18.23
C THR A 210 6.23 4.88 -19.22
N LEU A 211 5.97 3.67 -18.72
CA LEU A 211 5.81 2.47 -19.55
C LEU A 211 4.84 2.64 -20.76
N PRO A 212 3.62 3.20 -20.58
CA PRO A 212 2.70 3.41 -21.70
C PRO A 212 3.15 4.50 -22.69
N ILE A 213 3.99 5.46 -22.26
CA ILE A 213 4.55 6.46 -23.16
C ILE A 213 5.67 5.86 -24.03
N VAL A 214 6.58 5.09 -23.42
CA VAL A 214 7.72 4.50 -24.11
C VAL A 214 7.31 3.39 -25.08
N PHE A 215 6.42 2.48 -24.66
CA PHE A 215 6.06 1.31 -25.46
C PHE A 215 4.66 1.36 -26.07
N GLY A 216 3.85 2.36 -25.72
CA GLY A 216 2.46 2.45 -26.09
C GLY A 216 1.52 1.67 -25.16
N VAL A 217 0.29 2.17 -25.04
CA VAL A 217 -0.79 1.63 -24.18
C VAL A 217 -1.00 0.12 -24.34
N LYS A 218 -1.00 -0.39 -25.58
CA LYS A 218 -1.24 -1.81 -25.86
C LYS A 218 -0.15 -2.71 -25.29
N ARG A 219 1.13 -2.33 -25.43
CA ARG A 219 2.26 -3.11 -24.91
C ARG A 219 2.36 -2.99 -23.38
N ALA A 220 2.08 -1.81 -22.84
CA ALA A 220 2.00 -1.62 -21.38
C ALA A 220 0.88 -2.49 -20.77
N SER A 221 -0.31 -2.54 -21.39
CA SER A 221 -1.41 -3.40 -20.94
C SER A 221 -1.05 -4.90 -21.01
N LEU A 222 -0.28 -5.31 -22.03
CA LEU A 222 0.23 -6.67 -22.14
C LEU A 222 1.28 -6.98 -21.06
N ALA A 223 2.15 -6.03 -20.71
CA ALA A 223 3.09 -6.20 -19.60
C ALA A 223 2.34 -6.37 -18.26
N VAL A 224 1.32 -5.55 -18.00
CA VAL A 224 0.46 -5.70 -16.81
C VAL A 224 -0.23 -7.07 -16.77
N PHE A 225 -0.71 -7.56 -17.91
CA PHE A 225 -1.27 -8.91 -18.02
C PHE A 225 -0.29 -9.98 -17.56
N PHE A 226 0.96 -9.95 -18.04
CA PHE A 226 1.98 -10.91 -17.61
C PHE A 226 2.37 -10.74 -16.14
N PHE A 227 2.52 -9.50 -15.67
CA PHE A 227 2.85 -9.25 -14.27
C PHE A 227 1.74 -9.71 -13.31
N ALA A 228 0.49 -9.72 -13.75
CA ALA A 228 -0.64 -10.17 -12.92
C ALA A 228 -0.62 -11.68 -12.60
N PHE A 229 0.17 -12.48 -13.33
CA PHE A 229 0.37 -13.89 -12.98
C PHE A 229 1.22 -14.08 -11.72
N PHE A 230 2.12 -13.15 -11.36
CA PHE A 230 2.91 -13.26 -10.13
C PHE A 230 2.05 -13.32 -8.86
N PRO A 231 1.14 -12.35 -8.59
CA PRO A 231 0.25 -12.46 -7.43
C PRO A 231 -0.74 -13.62 -7.56
N LEU A 232 -1.15 -14.02 -8.78
CA LEU A 232 -2.03 -15.17 -8.95
C LEU A 232 -1.35 -16.49 -8.53
N ILE A 233 -0.13 -16.73 -8.99
CA ILE A 233 0.67 -17.91 -8.62
C ILE A 233 0.90 -17.94 -7.11
N LEU A 234 1.25 -16.78 -6.54
CA LEU A 234 1.43 -16.63 -5.10
C LEU A 234 0.16 -17.03 -4.33
N LEU A 235 -1.02 -16.53 -4.74
CA LEU A 235 -2.30 -16.87 -4.10
C LEU A 235 -2.65 -18.35 -4.21
N ILE A 236 -2.42 -18.97 -5.38
CA ILE A 236 -2.67 -20.41 -5.59
C ILE A 236 -1.77 -21.23 -4.65
N PHE A 237 -0.48 -20.86 -4.54
CA PHE A 237 0.45 -21.47 -3.62
C PHE A 237 -0.03 -21.37 -2.17
N TYR A 238 -0.45 -20.18 -1.71
CA TYR A 238 -1.00 -20.01 -0.35
C TYR A 238 -2.25 -20.84 -0.09
N ILE A 239 -3.21 -20.83 -1.03
CA ILE A 239 -4.43 -21.62 -0.89
C ILE A 239 -4.10 -23.10 -0.72
N LYS A 240 -3.18 -23.64 -1.51
CA LYS A 240 -2.79 -25.05 -1.45
C LYS A 240 -1.99 -25.39 -0.21
N GLU A 241 -0.87 -24.69 0.00
CA GLU A 241 0.14 -25.07 1.00
C GLU A 241 -0.14 -24.55 2.41
N TYR A 242 -0.94 -23.49 2.56
CA TYR A 242 -1.22 -22.89 3.86
C TYR A 242 -2.68 -23.02 4.29
N PHE A 243 -3.64 -23.03 3.36
CA PHE A 243 -5.05 -23.14 3.73
C PHE A 243 -5.56 -24.58 3.65
N LEU A 244 -5.50 -25.22 2.48
CA LEU A 244 -6.05 -26.56 2.29
C LEU A 244 -5.26 -27.63 3.05
N SER A 245 -3.92 -27.57 3.04
CA SER A 245 -3.07 -28.49 3.81
C SER A 245 -3.36 -28.48 5.32
N LYS A 246 -3.82 -27.32 5.83
CA LYS A 246 -4.19 -27.09 7.23
C LYS A 246 -5.69 -27.13 7.46
N ASN A 247 -6.50 -27.61 6.52
CA ASN A 247 -7.98 -27.67 6.61
C ASN A 247 -8.69 -26.31 6.82
N LEU A 248 -8.06 -25.18 6.50
CA LEU A 248 -8.62 -23.82 6.63
C LEU A 248 -9.54 -23.49 5.44
N PHE A 249 -10.63 -24.27 5.30
CA PHE A 249 -11.53 -24.18 4.14
C PHE A 249 -12.24 -22.82 4.03
N LEU A 250 -12.58 -22.18 5.14
CA LEU A 250 -13.23 -20.85 5.14
C LEU A 250 -12.27 -19.79 4.57
N ALA A 251 -11.01 -19.80 5.02
CA ALA A 251 -9.99 -18.90 4.51
C ALA A 251 -9.70 -19.12 3.02
N ALA A 252 -9.64 -20.39 2.59
CA ALA A 252 -9.49 -20.76 1.18
C ALA A 252 -10.66 -20.24 0.32
N LEU A 253 -11.90 -20.50 0.72
CA LEU A 253 -13.09 -20.07 0.00
C LEU A 253 -13.19 -18.55 -0.08
N TYR A 254 -12.93 -17.85 1.04
CA TYR A 254 -12.92 -16.40 1.08
C TYR A 254 -11.88 -15.80 0.14
N THR A 255 -10.63 -16.30 0.21
CA THR A 255 -9.52 -15.82 -0.63
C THR A 255 -9.82 -16.07 -2.11
N PHE A 256 -10.36 -17.25 -2.43
CA PHE A 256 -10.76 -17.56 -3.79
C PHE A 256 -11.84 -16.58 -4.31
N ALA A 257 -12.91 -16.39 -3.55
CA ALA A 257 -14.05 -15.58 -3.96
C ALA A 257 -13.74 -14.07 -4.07
N PHE A 258 -13.02 -13.50 -3.10
CA PHE A 258 -12.84 -12.05 -2.98
C PHE A 258 -11.48 -11.54 -3.48
N VAL A 259 -10.51 -12.43 -3.72
CA VAL A 259 -9.17 -12.05 -4.18
C VAL A 259 -8.85 -12.69 -5.52
N VAL A 260 -8.94 -14.02 -5.64
CA VAL A 260 -8.58 -14.74 -6.88
C VAL A 260 -9.55 -14.45 -8.01
N VAL A 261 -10.86 -14.57 -7.79
CA VAL A 261 -11.87 -14.33 -8.85
C VAL A 261 -11.79 -12.89 -9.40
N PRO A 262 -11.73 -11.83 -8.57
CA PRO A 262 -11.52 -10.47 -9.09
C PRO A 262 -10.18 -10.27 -9.80
N LEU A 263 -9.11 -10.95 -9.36
CA LEU A 263 -7.81 -10.91 -10.05
C LEU A 263 -7.87 -11.58 -11.42
N LEU A 264 -8.55 -12.72 -11.54
CA LEU A 264 -8.79 -13.39 -12.83
C LEU A 264 -9.63 -12.50 -13.77
N TYR A 265 -10.67 -11.86 -13.24
CA TYR A 265 -11.44 -10.86 -13.99
C TYR A 265 -10.55 -9.73 -14.51
N PHE A 266 -9.67 -9.18 -13.65
CA PHE A 266 -8.71 -8.16 -14.04
C PHE A 266 -7.79 -8.63 -15.17
N ILE A 267 -7.21 -9.83 -15.04
CA ILE A 267 -6.30 -10.45 -16.03
C ILE A 267 -7.01 -10.58 -17.39
N VAL A 268 -8.24 -11.07 -17.41
CA VAL A 268 -9.00 -11.22 -18.67
C VAL A 268 -9.30 -9.87 -19.31
N LYS A 269 -9.61 -8.85 -18.50
CA LYS A 269 -10.09 -7.55 -19.00
C LYS A 269 -8.98 -6.59 -19.39
N ILE A 270 -7.79 -6.63 -18.79
CA ILE A 270 -6.74 -5.63 -19.03
C ILE A 270 -6.30 -5.56 -20.50
N CYS A 271 -6.20 -6.68 -21.21
CA CYS A 271 -5.84 -6.68 -22.64
C CYS A 271 -6.95 -6.13 -23.55
N SER A 272 -8.20 -6.14 -23.09
CA SER A 272 -9.36 -5.64 -23.83
C SER A 272 -9.71 -4.19 -23.52
N ALA A 273 -9.07 -3.60 -22.50
CA ALA A 273 -9.30 -2.22 -22.09
C ALA A 273 -8.75 -1.24 -23.15
N LYS A 274 -9.55 -0.22 -23.47
CA LYS A 274 -9.24 0.77 -24.52
C LYS A 274 -9.51 2.20 -24.10
N SER A 275 -10.42 2.42 -23.15
CA SER A 275 -10.82 3.74 -22.69
C SER A 275 -10.29 4.01 -21.28
N LYS A 276 -10.13 5.30 -20.96
CA LYS A 276 -9.78 5.76 -19.60
C LYS A 276 -10.71 5.17 -18.53
N ALA A 277 -12.01 5.09 -18.81
CA ALA A 277 -12.99 4.49 -17.91
C ALA A 277 -12.74 3.00 -17.64
N HIS A 278 -12.29 2.23 -18.65
CA HIS A 278 -11.93 0.82 -18.45
C HIS A 278 -10.73 0.68 -17.52
N PHE A 279 -9.67 1.47 -17.74
CA PHE A 279 -8.48 1.44 -16.87
C PHE A 279 -8.79 1.91 -15.45
N HIS A 280 -9.64 2.94 -15.31
CA HIS A 280 -10.12 3.41 -14.00
C HIS A 280 -10.88 2.30 -13.24
N HIS A 281 -11.77 1.59 -13.91
CA HIS A 281 -12.47 0.45 -13.33
C HIS A 281 -11.51 -0.65 -12.89
N LEU A 282 -10.54 -1.03 -13.74
CA LEU A 282 -9.55 -2.06 -13.41
C LEU A 282 -8.63 -1.65 -12.25
N SER A 283 -8.21 -0.38 -12.17
CA SER A 283 -7.49 0.18 -11.02
C SER A 283 -8.32 0.13 -9.73
N THR A 284 -9.64 0.28 -9.86
CA THR A 284 -10.59 0.16 -8.74
C THR A 284 -10.76 -1.30 -8.31
N VAL A 285 -10.81 -2.26 -9.24
CA VAL A 285 -10.82 -3.70 -8.92
C VAL A 285 -9.57 -4.09 -8.13
N LEU A 286 -8.38 -3.66 -8.56
CA LEU A 286 -7.14 -3.90 -7.80
C LEU A 286 -7.17 -3.28 -6.41
N LYS A 287 -7.79 -2.10 -6.24
CA LYS A 287 -7.99 -1.47 -4.93
C LYS A 287 -8.90 -2.32 -4.03
N TRP A 288 -9.97 -2.91 -4.57
CA TRP A 288 -10.83 -3.83 -3.83
C TRP A 288 -10.14 -5.14 -3.47
N ILE A 289 -9.29 -5.67 -4.35
CA ILE A 289 -8.45 -6.84 -4.06
C ILE A 289 -7.54 -6.57 -2.85
N ILE A 290 -6.92 -5.39 -2.75
CA ILE A 290 -6.15 -5.00 -1.56
C ILE A 290 -7.04 -4.95 -0.32
N PHE A 291 -8.21 -4.30 -0.41
CA PHE A 291 -9.14 -4.18 0.72
C PHE A 291 -9.60 -5.55 1.25
N PHE A 292 -10.05 -6.44 0.37
CA PHE A 292 -10.48 -7.78 0.78
C PHE A 292 -9.31 -8.66 1.20
N GLY A 293 -8.12 -8.45 0.64
CA GLY A 293 -6.87 -9.08 1.09
C GLY A 293 -6.55 -8.71 2.54
N ILE A 294 -6.69 -7.44 2.93
CA ILE A 294 -6.52 -6.98 4.31
C ILE A 294 -7.51 -7.69 5.24
N ILE A 295 -8.80 -7.74 4.89
CA ILE A 295 -9.82 -8.46 5.69
C ILE A 295 -9.52 -9.96 5.75
N GLY A 296 -8.89 -10.51 4.72
CA GLY A 296 -8.51 -11.92 4.65
C GLY A 296 -7.70 -12.38 5.86
N ILE A 297 -6.89 -11.52 6.46
CA ILE A 297 -6.10 -11.90 7.65
C ILE A 297 -6.98 -12.17 8.88
N MET A 298 -8.10 -11.45 9.05
CA MET A 298 -9.07 -11.73 10.10
C MET A 298 -9.79 -13.06 9.85
N VAL A 299 -10.11 -13.36 8.59
CA VAL A 299 -10.76 -14.64 8.22
C VAL A 299 -9.81 -15.81 8.49
N ILE A 300 -8.52 -15.66 8.15
CA ILE A 300 -7.48 -16.65 8.46
C ILE A 300 -7.39 -16.85 9.98
N SER A 301 -7.27 -15.77 10.76
CA SER A 301 -7.18 -15.84 12.22
C SER A 301 -8.41 -16.53 12.85
N TYR A 302 -9.61 -16.16 12.40
CA TYR A 302 -10.85 -16.77 12.86
C TYR A 302 -10.94 -18.26 12.52
N ASN A 303 -10.58 -18.64 11.28
CA ASN A 303 -10.60 -20.04 10.86
C ASN A 303 -9.60 -20.89 11.65
N THR A 304 -8.39 -20.36 11.92
CA THR A 304 -7.38 -21.05 12.74
C THR A 304 -7.90 -21.26 14.16
N ASN A 305 -8.54 -20.27 14.76
CA ASN A 305 -9.12 -20.41 16.10
C ASN A 305 -10.22 -21.48 16.12
N LEU A 306 -11.12 -21.53 15.14
CA LEU A 306 -12.17 -22.55 15.08
C LEU A 306 -11.60 -23.98 15.09
N GLN A 307 -10.45 -24.21 14.44
CA GLN A 307 -9.82 -25.53 14.45
C GLN A 307 -9.18 -25.90 15.78
N ASN A 308 -8.68 -24.94 16.54
CA ASN A 308 -8.10 -25.22 17.85
C ASN A 308 -9.16 -25.65 18.89
N TYR A 309 -10.45 -25.43 18.60
CA TYR A 309 -11.58 -25.81 19.46
C TYR A 309 -12.44 -26.97 18.91
N ALA A 310 -12.07 -27.56 17.76
CA ALA A 310 -12.79 -28.67 17.10
C ALA A 310 -12.01 -29.99 17.23
#